data_AF-T4V8H4-F1
#
_entry.id   AF-T4V8H4-F1
#
_cell.length_a   1.000
_cell.length_b   1.000
_cell.length_c   1.000
_cell.angle_alpha   90.00
_cell.angle_beta   90.00
_cell.angle_gamma   90.00
#
_symmetry.space_group_name_H-M   'P 1'
#
loop_
_entity.id
_entity.type
_entity.pdbx_description
1 polymer ?
#
loop_
_entity_poly.entity_id
_entity_poly.type
_entity_poly.pdbx_seq_one_letter_code
_entity_poly.pdbx_strand_id
1 'polypeptide(L)' 'MKKDLKELYKEWRKQIEEHNKEEMELGGSHPVYGSWDCGEGCVREDFTAYAELDEEIKYEEMLELEREYNRIQI' A
#
# COMPACT_ATOMS: atom_id res chain seq x y z
N MET A 1 16.26 3.59 -12.39
CA MET A 1 15.99 4.90 -11.76
C MET A 1 15.14 4.59 -10.54
N LYS A 2 15.67 4.69 -9.31
CA LYS A 2 14.88 4.38 -8.11
C LYS A 2 13.74 5.41 -8.04
N LYS A 3 12.48 4.97 -8.22
CA LYS A 3 11.31 5.82 -7.96
C LYS A 3 11.34 6.22 -6.47
N ASP A 4 10.85 7.41 -6.13
CA ASP A 4 10.71 7.84 -4.74
C ASP A 4 9.75 6.89 -4.00
N LEU A 5 10.14 6.38 -2.83
CA LEU A 5 9.32 5.49 -2.01
C LEU A 5 7.95 6.07 -1.69
N LYS A 6 7.85 7.40 -1.59
CA LYS A 6 6.59 8.11 -1.35
C LYS A 6 5.63 7.98 -2.53
N GLU A 7 6.14 8.18 -3.74
CA GLU A 7 5.34 8.03 -4.95
C GLU A 7 4.99 6.57 -5.23
N LEU A 8 5.91 5.65 -4.95
CA LEU A 8 5.64 4.20 -5.01
C LEU A 8 4.53 3.79 -4.04
N TYR A 9 4.62 4.22 -2.78
CA TYR A 9 3.60 3.93 -1.77
C TYR A 9 2.24 4.50 -2.15
N LYS A 10 2.23 5.73 -2.65
CA LYS A 10 1.01 6.39 -3.12
C LYS A 10 0.37 5.65 -4.30
N GLU A 11 1.17 5.25 -5.29
CA GLU A 11 0.70 4.49 -6.46
C GLU A 11 0.13 3.12 -6.03
N TRP A 12 0.87 2.41 -5.19
CA TRP A 12 0.52 1.09 -4.67
C TRP A 12 -0.77 1.11 -3.85
N ARG A 13 -0.84 2.00 -2.84
CA ARG A 13 -2.02 2.12 -1.96
C ARG A 13 -3.25 2.52 -2.74
N LYS A 14 -3.12 3.44 -3.69
CA LYS A 14 -4.25 3.89 -4.52
C LYS A 14 -4.84 2.74 -5.37
N GLN A 15 -4.00 1.88 -5.95
CA GLN A 15 -4.48 0.71 -6.69
C GLN A 15 -5.29 -0.23 -5.79
N ILE A 16 -4.82 -0.48 -4.56
CA ILE A 16 -5.55 -1.33 -3.60
C ILE A 16 -6.88 -0.69 -3.20
N GLU A 17 -6.89 0.62 -2.90
CA GLU A 17 -8.12 1.36 -2.57
C GLU A 17 -9.14 1.33 -3.71
N GLU A 18 -8.70 1.50 -4.97
CA GLU A 18 -9.54 1.46 -6.16
C GLU A 18 -10.12 0.05 -6.40
N HIS A 19 -9.27 -0.98 -6.41
CA HIS A 19 -9.73 -2.37 -6.62
C HIS A 19 -10.65 -2.85 -5.49
N ASN A 20 -10.33 -2.55 -4.22
CA ASN A 20 -11.22 -2.89 -3.11
C ASN A 20 -12.58 -2.20 -3.25
N LYS A 21 -12.62 -0.95 -3.71
CA LYS A 21 -13.87 -0.22 -3.93
C LYS A 21 -14.67 -0.82 -5.09
N GLU A 22 -14.03 -1.16 -6.20
CA GLU A 22 -14.69 -1.80 -7.36
C GLU A 22 -15.33 -3.14 -6.97
N GLU A 23 -14.60 -3.99 -6.23
CA GLU A 23 -15.12 -5.27 -5.72
C GLU A 23 -16.35 -5.06 -4.82
N MET A 24 -16.32 -4.05 -3.96
CA MET A 24 -17.46 -3.67 -3.11
C MET A 24 -18.67 -3.18 -3.92
N GLU A 25 -18.45 -2.39 -4.98
CA GLU A 25 -19.52 -1.82 -5.81
C GLU A 25 -20.14 -2.87 -6.76
N LEU A 26 -19.34 -3.80 -7.28
CA LEU A 26 -19.77 -4.81 -8.25
C LEU A 26 -20.29 -6.10 -7.59
N GLY A 27 -20.26 -6.19 -6.27
CA GLY A 27 -20.76 -7.35 -5.52
C GLY A 27 -19.85 -8.58 -5.62
N GLY A 28 -18.54 -8.36 -5.70
CA GLY A 28 -17.52 -9.40 -5.71
C GLY A 28 -17.56 -10.30 -4.47
N SER A 29 -17.12 -11.55 -4.63
CA SER A 29 -16.95 -12.47 -3.50
C SER A 29 -15.65 -12.16 -2.76
N HIS A 30 -15.73 -11.78 -1.47
CA HIS A 30 -14.60 -11.69 -0.55
C HIS A 30 -13.59 -12.84 -0.78
N PRO A 31 -12.28 -12.57 -0.87
CA PRO A 31 -11.58 -11.55 -0.09
C PRO A 31 -11.29 -10.25 -0.83
N VAL A 32 -11.04 -9.18 -0.07
CA VAL A 32 -10.50 -7.90 -0.53
C VAL A 32 -9.26 -8.12 -1.42
N TYR A 33 -9.09 -7.31 -2.47
CA TYR A 33 -7.94 -7.35 -3.38
C TYR A 33 -6.61 -7.24 -2.63
N GLY A 34 -6.55 -6.41 -1.59
CA GLY A 34 -5.38 -6.32 -0.72
C GLY A 34 -5.63 -5.46 0.53
N SER A 35 -4.69 -5.53 1.46
CA SER A 35 -4.60 -4.67 2.64
C SER A 35 -3.45 -3.68 2.47
N TRP A 36 -3.56 -2.51 3.08
CA TRP A 36 -2.46 -1.53 3.20
C TRP A 36 -2.11 -1.25 4.67
N ASP A 37 -2.61 -2.08 5.60
CA ASP A 37 -2.30 -1.95 7.02
C ASP A 37 -0.82 -2.30 7.28
N CYS A 38 0.02 -1.28 7.49
CA CYS A 38 1.44 -1.48 7.72
C CYS A 38 1.77 -2.26 9.01
N GLY A 39 0.79 -2.43 9.91
CA GLY A 39 0.90 -3.31 11.08
C GLY A 39 1.00 -4.79 10.71
N GLU A 40 0.49 -5.18 9.54
CA GLU A 40 0.55 -6.56 9.03
C GLU A 40 1.90 -6.82 8.35
N GLY A 41 2.61 -7.88 8.78
CA GLY A 41 3.92 -8.23 8.19
C GLY A 41 3.84 -8.55 6.70
N CYS A 42 2.82 -9.29 6.29
CA CYS A 42 2.59 -9.62 4.88
C CYS A 42 2.37 -8.37 4.01
N VAL A 43 1.74 -7.32 4.54
CA VAL A 43 1.55 -6.05 3.84
C VAL A 43 2.89 -5.34 3.61
N ARG A 44 3.80 -5.38 4.59
CA ARG A 44 5.16 -4.84 4.42
C ARG A 44 5.97 -5.64 3.42
N GLU A 45 5.85 -6.96 3.42
CA GLU A 45 6.45 -7.84 2.41
C GLU A 45 5.91 -7.52 0.99
N ASP A 46 4.60 -7.36 0.85
CA ASP A 46 3.95 -7.02 -0.43
C ASP A 46 4.43 -5.67 -0.97
N PHE A 47 4.49 -4.64 -0.11
CA PHE A 47 5.00 -3.34 -0.52
C PHE A 47 6.50 -3.39 -0.84
N THR A 48 7.29 -4.13 -0.07
CA THR A 48 8.72 -4.35 -0.32
C THR A 48 8.94 -4.96 -1.71
N ALA A 49 8.15 -5.98 -2.06
CA ALA A 49 8.18 -6.61 -3.37
C ALA A 49 7.75 -5.64 -4.49
N TYR A 50 6.66 -4.88 -4.27
CA TYR A 50 6.20 -3.86 -5.22
C TYR A 50 7.24 -2.76 -5.46
N ALA A 51 7.93 -2.33 -4.41
CA ALA A 51 8.93 -1.27 -4.44
C ALA A 51 10.34 -1.75 -4.83
N GLU A 52 10.50 -3.06 -5.08
CA GLU A 52 11.78 -3.70 -5.43
C GLU A 52 12.89 -3.38 -4.41
N LEU A 53 12.56 -3.45 -3.11
CA LEU A 53 13.52 -3.23 -2.03
C LEU A 53 14.34 -4.49 -1.75
N ASP A 54 15.63 -4.29 -1.45
CA ASP A 54 16.55 -5.38 -1.13
C ASP A 54 16.26 -6.05 0.23
N GLU A 55 15.67 -5.29 1.16
CA GLU A 55 15.26 -5.73 2.50
C GLU A 55 13.81 -5.30 2.77
N GLU A 56 13.08 -6.07 3.58
CA GLU A 56 11.73 -5.72 4.01
C GLU A 56 11.72 -4.34 4.67
N ILE A 57 10.79 -3.49 4.23
CA ILE A 57 10.58 -2.18 4.84
C ILE A 57 10.20 -2.34 6.32
N LYS A 58 10.79 -1.53 7.19
CA LYS A 58 10.42 -1.57 8.61
C LYS A 58 9.05 -0.96 8.83
N TYR A 59 8.38 -1.40 9.90
CA TYR A 59 7.10 -0.84 10.31
C TYR A 59 7.16 0.69 10.44
N GLU A 60 8.17 1.24 11.11
CA GLU A 60 8.29 2.69 11.32
C GLU A 60 8.44 3.46 10.00
N GLU A 61 9.18 2.91 9.05
CA GLU A 61 9.41 3.52 7.74
C GLU A 61 8.12 3.51 6.91
N MET A 62 7.38 2.40 6.86
CA MET A 62 6.10 2.33 6.15
C MET A 62 5.01 3.16 6.85
N LEU A 63 5.03 3.26 8.17
CA LEU A 63 4.12 4.12 8.94
C LEU A 63 4.34 5.61 8.61
N GLU A 64 5.57 6.05 8.36
CA GLU A 64 5.84 7.40 7.90
C GLU A 64 5.24 7.67 6.51
N LEU A 65 5.36 6.72 5.59
CA LEU A 65 4.73 6.78 4.26
C LEU A 65 3.20 6.85 4.38
N GLU A 66 2.62 6.03 5.27
CA GLU A 66 1.17 6.04 5.52
C GLU A 66 0.69 7.39 6.08
N ARG A 67 1.41 7.94 7.07
CA ARG A 67 1.12 9.25 7.65
C ARG A 67 1.27 10.38 6.64
N GLU A 68 2.19 10.27 5.71
CA GLU A 68 2.37 11.27 4.65
C GLU A 68 1.25 11.17 3.61
N TYR A 69 0.92 9.96 3.16
CA TYR A 69 -0.23 9.73 2.27
C TYR A 69 -1.52 10.32 2.86
N ASN A 70 -1.80 10.06 4.14
CA ASN A 70 -2.99 10.56 4.83
C ASN A 70 -2.97 12.09 5.05
N ARG A 71 -1.80 12.74 5.05
CA ARG A 71 -1.67 14.21 5.24
C ARG A 71 -1.95 15.01 3.96
N ILE A 72 -1.79 14.42 2.78
CA ILE A 72 -1.86 15.11 1.48
C ILE A 72 -3.27 14.99 0.83
N GLN A 73 -4.20 14.27 1.47
CA GLN A 73 -5.59 14.13 1.01
C GLN A 73 -6.39 15.42 1.34
N ILE A 74 -6.21 16.49 0.56
CA ILE A 74 -7.01 17.72 0.57
C ILE A 74 -7.79 17.84 -0.73
#